data_AF-A0A0M7A8N6-F1
#
_entry.id   AF-A0A0M7A8N6-F1
#
_cell.length_a   1.000
_cell.length_b   1.000
_cell.length_c   1.000
_cell.angle_alpha   90.00
_cell.angle_beta   90.00
_cell.angle_gamma   90.00
#
_symmetry.space_group_name_H-M   'P 1'
#
loop_
_entity.id
_entity.type
_entity.pdbx_description
1 polymer ?
#
loop_
_entity_poly.entity_id
_entity_poly.type
_entity_poly.pdbx_seq_one_letter_code
_entity_poly.pdbx_strand_id
1 'polypeptide(L)'
;MNICLRVLADQVRLLSFRAFKPSLAEHWLIYLGWGLFTTWLVGIGRYWDHPRADWWQYAGLGSLGYVFVLAAIVWAISAPLKPQNLSYRNILIFITLTSLPALFYAIPVERFMALSSAQTANVWFLLIVATWRVALFAVFLRRVGKLGAIAVVVAMLLPLALIVTTLTLLNLEQAVFNIMGGLRDPTSNDMAYGVLALITFFSVIATPVLLIMYAVLLIRIQLRKKS
;
A
#
# COMPACT_ATOMS: atom_id res chain seq x y z
N MET A 1 -2.44 -24.79 19.58
CA MET A 1 -1.84 -23.44 19.38
C MET A 1 -2.99 -22.46 19.20
N ASN A 2 -3.10 -21.44 20.06
CA ASN A 2 -4.19 -20.46 19.97
C ASN A 2 -4.22 -19.83 18.57
N ILE A 3 -5.42 -19.69 17.99
CA ILE A 3 -5.59 -19.18 16.63
C ILE A 3 -4.95 -17.80 16.46
N CYS A 4 -5.02 -16.94 17.48
CA CYS A 4 -4.36 -15.63 17.48
C CYS A 4 -2.83 -15.73 17.33
N LEU A 5 -2.18 -16.68 18.03
CA LEU A 5 -0.73 -16.90 17.90
C LEU A 5 -0.35 -17.40 16.50
N ARG A 6 -1.22 -18.20 15.87
CA ARG A 6 -1.03 -18.64 14.49
C ARG A 6 -1.13 -17.46 13.53
N VAL A 7 -2.13 -16.58 13.68
CA VAL A 7 -2.30 -15.40 12.83
C VAL A 7 -1.07 -14.47 12.93
N LEU A 8 -0.56 -14.24 14.14
CA LEU A 8 0.65 -13.44 14.34
C LEU A 8 1.89 -14.09 13.71
N ALA A 9 2.09 -15.40 13.92
CA ALA A 9 3.19 -16.13 13.29
C ALA A 9 3.10 -16.10 11.75
N ASP A 10 1.89 -16.21 11.19
CA ASP A 10 1.66 -16.14 9.77
C ASP A 10 1.87 -14.72 9.22
N GLN A 11 1.50 -13.69 9.97
CA GLN A 11 1.81 -12.30 9.64
C GLN A 11 3.32 -12.06 9.61
N VAL A 12 4.07 -12.53 10.62
CA VAL A 12 5.54 -12.41 10.63
C VAL A 12 6.16 -13.17 9.44
N ARG A 13 5.67 -14.38 9.12
CA ARG A 13 6.13 -15.13 7.94
C ARG A 13 5.85 -14.37 6.64
N LEU A 14 4.66 -13.78 6.51
CA LEU A 14 4.31 -12.93 5.38
C LEU A 14 5.28 -11.76 5.27
N LEU A 15 5.46 -11.01 6.36
CA LEU A 15 6.33 -9.84 6.41
C LEU A 15 7.79 -10.18 6.12
N SER A 16 8.28 -11.36 6.51
CA SER A 16 9.63 -11.85 6.19
C SER A 16 9.74 -12.58 4.84
N PHE A 17 8.80 -12.38 3.91
CA PHE A 17 8.79 -13.00 2.57
C PHE A 17 8.79 -14.55 2.55
N ARG A 18 8.50 -15.19 3.67
CA ARG A 18 8.45 -16.66 3.79
C ARG A 18 7.16 -17.21 3.16
N ALA A 19 7.14 -18.52 2.91
CA ALA A 19 5.97 -19.17 2.35
C ALA A 19 4.77 -19.00 3.29
N PHE A 20 3.73 -18.34 2.78
CA PHE A 20 2.50 -18.01 3.49
C PHE A 20 1.38 -18.85 2.88
N LYS A 21 0.90 -19.85 3.62
CA LYS A 21 -0.25 -20.69 3.28
C LYS A 21 -1.30 -20.58 4.39
N PRO A 22 -1.94 -19.40 4.55
CA PRO A 22 -2.99 -19.24 5.54
C PRO A 22 -4.16 -20.18 5.24
N SER A 23 -4.80 -20.71 6.29
CA SER A 23 -6.07 -21.42 6.18
C SER A 23 -7.21 -20.43 5.93
N LEU A 24 -7.15 -19.68 4.83
CA LEU A 24 -8.14 -18.65 4.48
C LEU A 24 -9.52 -19.25 4.22
N ALA A 25 -9.61 -20.53 3.84
CA ALA A 25 -10.91 -21.19 3.67
C ALA A 25 -11.70 -21.23 4.99
N GLU A 26 -11.04 -21.57 6.09
CA GLU A 26 -11.68 -21.82 7.39
C GLU A 26 -11.73 -20.59 8.29
N HIS A 27 -10.67 -19.77 8.33
CA HIS A 27 -10.48 -18.78 9.40
C HIS A 27 -10.39 -17.32 8.92
N TRP A 28 -10.89 -17.01 7.73
CA TRP A 28 -10.69 -15.70 7.11
C TRP A 28 -11.20 -14.50 7.92
N LEU A 29 -12.30 -14.63 8.66
CA LEU A 29 -12.84 -13.56 9.50
C LEU A 29 -11.84 -13.16 10.58
N ILE A 30 -11.07 -14.12 11.09
CA ILE A 30 -10.07 -13.88 12.12
C ILE A 30 -8.85 -13.17 11.52
N TYR A 31 -8.38 -13.59 10.35
CA TYR A 31 -7.31 -12.87 9.64
C TYR A 31 -7.72 -11.45 9.25
N LEU A 32 -8.96 -11.27 8.77
CA LEU A 32 -9.49 -9.96 8.42
C LEU A 32 -9.66 -9.08 9.67
N GLY A 33 -10.27 -9.61 10.74
CA GLY A 33 -10.43 -8.90 12.01
C GLY A 33 -9.10 -8.47 12.60
N TRP A 34 -8.09 -9.34 12.59
CA TRP A 34 -6.73 -9.01 13.01
C TRP A 34 -6.11 -7.92 12.13
N GLY A 35 -6.18 -8.06 10.81
CA GLY A 35 -5.64 -7.05 9.89
C GLY A 35 -6.33 -5.69 9.98
N LEU A 36 -7.65 -5.67 10.18
CA LEU A 36 -8.41 -4.44 10.40
C LEU A 36 -8.06 -3.82 11.75
N PHE A 37 -7.90 -4.63 12.80
CA PHE A 37 -7.44 -4.16 14.10
C PHE A 37 -6.05 -3.51 14.01
N THR A 38 -5.08 -4.15 13.33
CA THR A 38 -3.75 -3.53 13.14
C THR A 38 -3.83 -2.27 12.28
N THR A 39 -4.67 -2.26 11.25
CA THR A 39 -4.89 -1.07 10.40
C THR A 39 -5.50 0.09 11.21
N TRP A 40 -6.43 -0.22 12.10
CA TRP A 40 -7.08 0.75 12.98
C TRP A 40 -6.08 1.35 13.98
N LEU A 41 -5.25 0.52 14.61
CA LEU A 41 -4.18 0.99 15.50
C LEU A 41 -3.18 1.91 14.79
N VAL A 42 -2.78 1.55 13.56
CA VAL A 42 -1.93 2.42 12.71
C VAL A 42 -2.65 3.74 12.42
N GLY A 43 -3.96 3.70 12.14
CA GLY A 43 -4.77 4.89 11.90
C GLY A 43 -4.77 5.84 13.09
N ILE A 44 -4.99 5.32 14.30
CA ILE A 44 -4.91 6.11 15.53
C ILE A 44 -3.49 6.68 15.70
N GLY A 45 -2.47 5.83 15.54
CA GLY A 45 -1.06 6.20 15.66
C GLY A 45 -0.58 7.26 14.66
N ARG A 46 -1.33 7.51 13.58
CA ARG A 46 -1.00 8.58 12.62
C ARG A 46 -1.49 9.96 13.07
N TYR A 47 -2.57 10.02 13.83
CA TYR A 47 -3.24 11.28 14.19
C TYR A 47 -3.20 11.60 15.68
N TRP A 48 -2.70 10.70 16.53
CA TRP A 48 -2.73 10.86 17.99
C TRP A 48 -2.00 12.12 18.50
N ASP A 49 -0.97 12.60 17.79
CA ASP A 49 -0.20 13.79 18.15
C ASP A 49 -0.57 15.02 17.30
N HIS A 50 -1.56 14.91 16.42
CA HIS A 50 -1.97 15.98 15.52
C HIS A 50 -2.91 16.95 16.25
N PRO A 51 -2.68 18.27 16.29
CA PRO A 51 -3.48 19.20 17.09
C PRO A 51 -4.78 19.68 16.43
N ARG A 52 -5.02 19.34 15.15
CA ARG A 52 -6.19 19.78 14.35
C ARG A 52 -6.88 18.66 13.58
N ALA A 53 -6.72 17.41 14.01
CA ALA A 53 -7.39 16.31 13.30
C ALA A 53 -8.89 16.32 13.64
N ASP A 54 -9.72 15.86 12.72
CA ASP A 54 -11.14 15.69 13.01
C ASP A 54 -11.35 14.45 13.91
N TRP A 55 -12.47 14.38 14.62
CA TRP A 55 -12.80 13.28 15.53
C TRP A 55 -12.72 11.89 14.87
N TRP A 56 -13.11 11.78 13.59
CA TRP A 56 -13.08 10.53 12.83
C TRP A 56 -11.66 10.11 12.41
N GLN A 57 -10.72 11.07 12.31
CA GLN A 57 -9.30 10.83 12.04
C GLN A 57 -8.60 10.35 13.30
N TYR A 58 -8.86 10.96 14.46
CA TYR A 58 -8.38 10.44 15.75
C TYR A 58 -8.90 9.04 16.04
N ALA A 59 -10.15 8.75 15.67
CA ALA A 59 -10.72 7.42 15.79
C ALA A 59 -10.12 6.40 14.81
N GLY A 60 -9.23 6.79 13.89
CA GLY A 60 -8.56 5.90 12.94
C GLY A 60 -9.47 5.34 11.83
N LEU A 61 -10.71 5.84 11.71
CA LEU A 61 -11.71 5.33 10.77
C LEU A 61 -11.32 5.58 9.30
N GLY A 62 -10.58 6.67 9.04
CA GLY A 62 -10.06 6.97 7.71
C GLY A 62 -9.15 5.87 7.15
N SER A 63 -8.30 5.26 7.98
CA SER A 63 -7.42 4.17 7.56
C SER A 63 -8.20 2.89 7.24
N LEU A 64 -9.30 2.63 7.95
CA LEU A 64 -10.19 1.51 7.64
C LEU A 64 -10.88 1.72 6.29
N GLY A 65 -11.48 2.88 6.05
CA GLY A 65 -12.08 3.19 4.75
C GLY A 65 -11.06 3.10 3.60
N TYR A 66 -9.86 3.63 3.82
CA TYR A 66 -8.77 3.61 2.84
C TYR A 66 -8.40 2.19 2.40
N VAL A 67 -8.27 1.22 3.32
CA VAL A 67 -7.86 -0.15 2.93
C VAL A 67 -8.92 -0.85 2.07
N PHE A 68 -10.21 -0.57 2.27
CA PHE A 68 -11.27 -1.11 1.42
C PHE A 68 -11.23 -0.53 0.01
N VAL A 69 -11.03 0.79 -0.11
CA VAL A 69 -10.91 1.49 -1.39
C VAL A 69 -9.65 1.03 -2.13
N LEU A 70 -8.51 0.97 -1.43
CA LEU A 70 -7.25 0.50 -2.01
C LEU A 70 -7.39 -0.96 -2.49
N ALA A 71 -8.00 -1.83 -1.70
CA ALA A 71 -8.26 -3.21 -2.11
C ALA A 71 -9.14 -3.29 -3.36
N ALA A 72 -10.13 -2.39 -3.48
CA ALA A 72 -11.03 -2.34 -4.63
C ALA A 72 -10.30 -1.90 -5.90
N ILE A 73 -9.46 -0.87 -5.82
CA ILE A 73 -8.63 -0.38 -6.94
C ILE A 73 -7.67 -1.49 -7.39
N VAL A 74 -6.93 -2.08 -6.44
CA VAL A 74 -5.98 -3.16 -6.73
C VAL A 74 -6.68 -4.38 -7.34
N TRP A 75 -7.85 -4.74 -6.81
CA TRP A 75 -8.67 -5.81 -7.37
C TRP A 75 -9.16 -5.50 -8.78
N ALA A 76 -9.69 -4.31 -9.03
CA ALA A 76 -10.21 -3.90 -10.34
C ALA A 76 -9.13 -3.93 -11.43
N ILE A 77 -7.88 -3.58 -11.09
CA ILE A 77 -6.74 -3.63 -12.00
C ILE A 77 -6.19 -5.06 -12.16
N SER A 78 -6.14 -5.84 -11.08
CA SER A 78 -5.52 -7.17 -11.11
C SER A 78 -6.45 -8.28 -11.60
N ALA A 79 -7.75 -8.17 -11.38
CA ALA A 79 -8.74 -9.19 -11.71
C ALA A 79 -8.85 -9.48 -13.22
N PRO A 80 -8.83 -8.47 -14.13
CA PRO A 80 -8.90 -8.71 -15.57
C PRO A 80 -7.71 -9.52 -16.12
N LEU A 81 -6.58 -9.55 -15.41
CA LEU A 81 -5.41 -10.38 -15.73
C LEU A 81 -5.63 -11.89 -15.45
N LYS A 82 -6.82 -12.28 -14.97
CA LYS A 82 -7.24 -13.65 -14.64
C LYS A 82 -6.24 -14.48 -13.82
N PRO A 83 -5.71 -13.95 -12.70
CA PRO A 83 -4.95 -14.75 -11.75
C PRO A 83 -5.79 -15.88 -11.13
N GLN A 84 -5.18 -17.02 -10.81
CA GLN A 84 -5.91 -18.24 -10.42
C GLN A 84 -6.67 -18.13 -9.09
N ASN A 85 -6.04 -17.54 -8.06
CA ASN A 85 -6.59 -17.53 -6.68
C ASN A 85 -6.78 -16.10 -6.14
N LEU A 86 -7.00 -15.13 -7.02
CA LEU A 86 -7.12 -13.73 -6.63
C LEU A 86 -8.60 -13.35 -6.52
N SER A 87 -9.08 -13.27 -5.29
CA SER A 87 -10.39 -12.71 -4.97
C SER A 87 -10.21 -11.36 -4.26
N TYR A 88 -11.24 -10.51 -4.30
CA TYR A 88 -11.25 -9.26 -3.53
C TYR A 88 -10.92 -9.52 -2.04
N ARG A 89 -11.51 -10.57 -1.47
CA ARG A 89 -11.24 -11.03 -0.10
C ARG A 89 -9.76 -11.32 0.16
N ASN A 90 -9.08 -12.04 -0.74
CA ASN A 90 -7.66 -12.36 -0.56
C ASN A 90 -6.78 -11.12 -0.63
N ILE A 91 -7.12 -10.16 -1.51
CA ILE A 91 -6.42 -8.88 -1.60
C ILE A 91 -6.65 -8.05 -0.34
N LEU A 92 -7.89 -7.94 0.13
CA LEU A 92 -8.23 -7.18 1.33
C LEU A 92 -7.49 -7.73 2.56
N ILE A 93 -7.49 -9.07 2.74
CA ILE A 93 -6.74 -9.71 3.83
C ILE A 93 -5.24 -9.46 3.68
N PHE A 94 -4.70 -9.55 2.47
CA PHE A 94 -3.29 -9.24 2.23
C PHE A 94 -2.93 -7.78 2.57
N ILE A 95 -3.72 -6.81 2.09
CA ILE A 95 -3.49 -5.38 2.34
C ILE A 95 -3.58 -5.06 3.84
N THR A 96 -4.58 -5.62 4.52
CA THR A 96 -4.76 -5.40 5.96
C THR A 96 -3.68 -6.07 6.80
N LEU A 97 -3.23 -7.28 6.46
CA LEU A 97 -2.11 -7.93 7.17
C LEU A 97 -0.76 -7.23 6.96
N THR A 98 -0.60 -6.50 5.85
CA THR A 98 0.60 -5.69 5.58
C THR A 98 0.53 -4.28 6.17
N SER A 99 -0.44 -3.99 7.04
CA SER A 99 -0.53 -2.71 7.76
C SER A 99 0.48 -2.57 8.90
N LEU A 100 0.95 -3.67 9.51
CA LEU A 100 1.83 -3.63 10.68
C LEU A 100 3.13 -2.81 10.46
N PRO A 101 3.85 -2.92 9.33
CA PRO A 101 5.02 -2.07 9.07
C PRO A 101 4.70 -0.57 9.06
N ALA A 102 3.45 -0.18 8.79
CA ALA A 102 3.07 1.23 8.83
C ALA A 102 3.02 1.81 10.26
N LEU A 103 3.12 0.97 11.30
CA LEU A 103 3.32 1.45 12.68
C LEU A 103 4.63 2.23 12.84
N PHE A 104 5.64 1.98 12.01
CA PHE A 104 6.88 2.77 12.04
C PHE A 104 6.64 4.26 11.75
N TYR A 105 5.57 4.60 11.04
CA TYR A 105 5.17 5.99 10.78
C TYR A 105 4.53 6.68 11.98
N ALA A 106 4.05 5.92 12.96
CA ALA A 106 3.43 6.48 14.17
C ALA A 106 4.47 6.92 15.21
N ILE A 107 5.76 6.63 14.98
CA ILE A 107 6.85 6.97 15.90
C ILE A 107 7.21 8.45 15.70
N PRO A 108 7.00 9.33 16.72
CA PRO A 108 7.24 10.76 16.58
C PRO A 108 8.73 11.08 16.72
N VAL A 109 9.53 10.79 15.70
CA VAL A 109 10.99 11.02 15.72
C VAL A 109 11.36 12.49 15.88
N GLU A 110 10.44 13.40 15.56
CA GLU A 110 10.57 14.85 15.76
C GLU A 110 10.69 15.22 17.24
N ARG A 111 10.26 14.36 18.16
CA ARG A 111 10.40 14.59 19.62
C ARG A 111 11.79 14.25 20.14
N PHE A 112 12.57 13.46 19.40
CA PHE A 112 13.84 12.91 19.86
C PHE A 112 15.04 13.45 19.10
N MET A 113 14.83 14.16 17.98
CA MET A 113 15.90 14.60 17.08
C MET A 113 15.66 16.04 16.60
N ALA A 114 16.74 16.70 16.16
CA ALA A 114 16.63 18.00 15.49
C ALA A 114 15.80 17.88 14.19
N LEU A 115 15.14 18.97 13.79
CA LEU A 115 14.16 18.99 12.69
C LEU A 115 14.70 18.39 11.37
N SER A 116 15.93 18.74 10.99
CA SER A 116 16.57 18.22 9.77
C SER A 116 16.85 16.71 9.83
N SER A 117 17.27 16.20 10.99
CA SER A 117 17.49 14.77 11.22
C SER A 117 16.17 13.99 11.27
N ALA A 118 15.14 14.57 11.88
CA ALA A 118 13.80 13.97 11.96
C ALA A 118 13.15 13.85 10.57
N GLN A 119 13.24 14.88 9.74
CA GLN A 119 12.78 14.83 8.34
C GLN A 119 13.47 13.72 7.54
N THR A 120 14.79 13.63 7.68
CA THR A 120 15.58 12.58 7.00
C THR A 120 15.15 11.18 7.45
N ALA A 121 14.97 10.98 8.76
CA ALA A 121 14.50 9.70 9.32
C ALA A 121 13.09 9.33 8.82
N ASN A 122 12.16 10.28 8.80
CA ASN A 122 10.80 10.07 8.27
C ASN A 122 10.79 9.65 6.81
N VAL A 123 11.59 10.32 5.97
CA VAL A 123 11.74 9.95 4.55
C VAL A 123 12.29 8.53 4.41
N TRP A 124 13.29 8.15 5.21
CA TRP A 124 13.83 6.79 5.19
C TRP A 124 12.81 5.75 5.65
N PHE A 125 12.04 6.01 6.71
CA PHE A 125 10.97 5.11 7.13
C PHE A 125 9.93 4.93 6.03
N LEU A 126 9.47 6.04 5.43
CA LEU A 126 8.53 6.02 4.30
C LEU A 126 9.08 5.18 3.15
N LEU A 127 10.33 5.40 2.74
CA LEU A 127 10.95 4.69 1.64
C LEU A 127 11.08 3.19 1.93
N ILE A 128 11.57 2.81 3.11
CA ILE A 128 11.77 1.41 3.50
C ILE A 128 10.42 0.69 3.55
N VAL A 129 9.44 1.25 4.26
CA VAL A 129 8.12 0.62 4.45
C VAL A 129 7.34 0.57 3.13
N ALA A 130 7.37 1.62 2.32
CA ALA A 130 6.73 1.60 0.99
C ALA A 130 7.36 0.53 0.09
N THR A 131 8.69 0.49 0.00
CA THR A 131 9.43 -0.51 -0.79
C THR A 131 9.11 -1.93 -0.30
N TRP A 132 9.07 -2.13 1.01
CA TRP A 132 8.74 -3.41 1.62
C TRP A 132 7.34 -3.89 1.23
N ARG A 133 6.33 -3.01 1.32
CA ARG A 133 4.94 -3.34 0.96
C ARG A 133 4.79 -3.64 -0.54
N VAL A 134 5.46 -2.87 -1.40
CA VAL A 134 5.46 -3.09 -2.86
C VAL A 134 6.11 -4.44 -3.20
N ALA A 135 7.23 -4.77 -2.58
CA ALA A 135 7.88 -6.07 -2.75
C ALA A 135 6.99 -7.23 -2.26
N LEU A 136 6.32 -7.08 -1.12
CA LEU A 136 5.36 -8.08 -0.63
C LEU A 136 4.20 -8.27 -1.60
N PHE A 137 3.72 -7.17 -2.21
CA PHE A 137 2.64 -7.24 -3.19
C PHE A 137 3.06 -7.99 -4.46
N ALA A 138 4.28 -7.75 -4.96
CA ALA A 138 4.84 -8.54 -6.07
C ALA A 138 4.91 -10.04 -5.74
N VAL A 139 5.39 -10.38 -4.54
CA VAL A 139 5.48 -11.77 -4.07
C VAL A 139 4.10 -12.40 -3.93
N PHE A 140 3.12 -11.65 -3.43
CA PHE A 140 1.72 -12.09 -3.35
C PHE A 140 1.14 -12.39 -4.74
N LEU A 141 1.28 -11.47 -5.70
CA LEU A 141 0.82 -11.67 -7.08
C LEU A 141 1.48 -12.87 -7.75
N ARG A 142 2.78 -13.08 -7.51
CA ARG A 142 3.53 -14.21 -8.08
C ARG A 142 3.17 -15.55 -7.44
N ARG A 143 3.06 -15.62 -6.10
CA ARG A 143 2.81 -16.87 -5.37
C ARG A 143 1.33 -17.25 -5.32
N VAL A 144 0.46 -16.29 -5.02
CA VAL A 144 -0.99 -16.52 -4.87
C VAL A 144 -1.70 -16.33 -6.20
N GLY A 145 -1.40 -15.24 -6.91
CA GLY A 145 -2.00 -14.94 -8.22
C GLY A 145 -1.48 -15.82 -9.36
N LYS A 146 -0.29 -16.43 -9.19
CA LYS A 146 0.43 -17.22 -10.23
C LYS A 146 0.55 -16.46 -11.56
N LEU A 147 0.69 -15.15 -11.49
CA LEU A 147 0.87 -14.28 -12.65
C LEU A 147 2.29 -14.41 -13.22
N GLY A 148 2.42 -14.26 -14.53
CA GLY A 148 3.73 -14.16 -15.19
C GLY A 148 4.47 -12.89 -14.76
N ALA A 149 5.80 -12.87 -14.88
CA ALA A 149 6.64 -11.77 -14.38
C ALA A 149 6.21 -10.39 -14.91
N ILE A 150 5.91 -10.28 -16.20
CA ILE A 150 5.45 -9.02 -16.83
C ILE A 150 4.10 -8.59 -16.25
N ALA A 151 3.16 -9.53 -16.08
CA ALA A 151 1.86 -9.23 -15.50
C ALA A 151 1.96 -8.79 -14.03
N VAL A 152 2.91 -9.34 -13.26
CA VAL A 152 3.21 -8.89 -11.89
C VAL A 152 3.72 -7.45 -11.89
N VAL A 153 4.68 -7.12 -12.76
CA VAL A 153 5.22 -5.75 -12.86
C VAL A 153 4.12 -4.75 -13.20
N VAL A 154 3.29 -5.06 -14.21
CA VAL A 154 2.17 -4.19 -14.62
C VAL A 154 1.13 -4.06 -13.50
N ALA A 155 0.69 -5.17 -12.91
CA ALA A 155 -0.31 -5.14 -11.83
C ALA A 155 0.18 -4.43 -10.55
N MET A 156 1.49 -4.43 -10.31
CA MET A 156 2.12 -3.75 -9.18
C MET A 156 2.29 -2.24 -9.43
N LEU A 157 2.83 -1.86 -10.58
CA LEU A 157 3.20 -0.48 -10.86
C LEU A 157 2.02 0.36 -11.36
N LEU A 158 1.08 -0.24 -12.10
CA LEU A 158 -0.04 0.49 -12.70
C LEU A 158 -0.95 1.18 -11.66
N PRO A 159 -1.37 0.52 -10.56
CA PRO A 159 -2.16 1.19 -9.52
C PRO A 159 -1.40 2.36 -8.88
N LEU A 160 -0.10 2.19 -8.63
CA LEU A 160 0.73 3.23 -8.01
C LEU A 160 0.88 4.44 -8.94
N ALA A 161 1.24 4.20 -10.20
CA ALA A 161 1.41 5.24 -11.21
C ALA A 161 0.10 6.00 -11.46
N LEU A 162 -1.03 5.27 -11.56
CA LEU A 162 -2.35 5.89 -11.69
C LEU A 162 -2.71 6.77 -10.50
N ILE A 163 -2.51 6.29 -9.26
CA ILE A 163 -2.79 7.09 -8.07
C ILE A 163 -1.98 8.38 -8.09
N VAL A 164 -0.67 8.30 -8.34
CA VAL A 164 0.20 9.49 -8.39
C VAL A 164 -0.23 10.43 -9.52
N THR A 165 -0.37 9.93 -10.75
CA THR A 165 -0.76 10.75 -11.90
C THR A 165 -2.12 11.42 -11.69
N THR A 166 -3.11 10.71 -11.12
CA THR A 166 -4.41 11.29 -10.78
C THR A 166 -4.30 12.37 -9.71
N LEU A 167 -3.51 12.15 -8.66
CA LEU A 167 -3.28 13.18 -7.63
C LEU A 167 -2.61 14.43 -8.19
N THR A 168 -1.66 14.27 -9.10
CA THR A 168 -1.02 15.39 -9.82
C THR A 168 -2.03 16.14 -10.69
N LEU A 169 -2.82 15.41 -11.51
CA LEU A 169 -3.82 16.03 -12.38
C LEU A 169 -4.89 16.82 -11.61
N LEU A 170 -5.25 16.34 -10.41
CA LEU A 170 -6.20 17.01 -9.52
C LEU A 170 -5.54 18.11 -8.65
N ASN A 171 -4.24 18.37 -8.81
CA ASN A 171 -3.45 19.26 -7.97
C ASN A 171 -3.53 18.93 -6.45
N LEU A 172 -3.83 17.67 -6.10
CA LEU A 172 -3.96 17.21 -4.71
C LEU A 172 -2.65 16.63 -4.14
N GLU A 173 -1.60 16.55 -4.95
CA GLU A 173 -0.32 15.95 -4.56
C GLU A 173 0.33 16.63 -3.34
N GLN A 174 0.30 17.96 -3.28
CA GLN A 174 0.85 18.72 -2.15
C GLN A 174 0.03 18.52 -0.87
N ALA A 175 -1.30 18.41 -0.98
CA ALA A 175 -2.17 18.16 0.16
C ALA A 175 -1.92 16.76 0.77
N VAL A 176 -1.80 15.72 -0.07
CA VAL A 176 -1.54 14.35 0.40
C VAL A 176 -0.15 14.23 1.03
N PHE A 177 0.87 14.89 0.47
CA PHE A 177 2.23 14.83 1.01
C PHE A 177 2.36 15.56 2.35
N ASN A 178 1.73 16.73 2.51
CA ASN A 178 1.66 17.43 3.80
C ASN A 178 0.97 16.56 4.88
N ILE A 179 -0.04 15.78 4.50
CA ILE A 179 -0.75 14.86 5.41
C ILE A 179 0.03 13.54 5.63
N MET A 180 0.89 13.10 4.69
CA MET A 180 1.67 11.85 4.78
C MET A 180 3.06 12.00 5.38
N GLY A 181 3.73 13.14 5.21
CA GLY A 181 5.11 13.36 5.65
C GLY A 181 5.25 13.99 7.03
N GLY A 182 4.15 14.38 7.69
CA GLY A 182 4.20 15.07 8.99
C GLY A 182 4.91 16.44 8.95
N LEU A 183 5.07 17.01 7.76
CA LEU A 183 5.86 18.21 7.52
C LEU A 183 5.09 19.44 8.00
N ARG A 184 5.39 19.86 9.23
CA ARG A 184 4.67 20.92 9.98
C ARG A 184 4.93 22.35 9.51
N ASP A 185 5.88 22.61 8.61
CA ASP A 185 6.17 23.95 8.10
C ASP A 185 6.42 24.00 6.57
N PRO A 186 5.77 24.92 5.84
CA PRO A 186 5.87 25.04 4.38
C PRO A 186 7.18 25.68 3.87
N THR A 187 8.05 26.17 4.76
CA THR A 187 9.14 27.11 4.39
C THR A 187 10.54 26.50 4.25
N SER A 188 10.73 25.18 4.37
CA SER A 188 12.08 24.58 4.31
C SER A 188 12.17 23.22 3.62
N ASN A 189 11.46 22.99 2.51
CA ASN A 189 11.39 21.63 1.95
C ASN A 189 11.55 21.46 0.44
N ASP A 190 12.56 22.13 -0.12
CA ASP A 190 12.98 21.96 -1.52
C ASP A 190 13.26 20.48 -1.87
N MET A 191 13.79 19.68 -0.93
CA MET A 191 14.02 18.25 -1.16
C MET A 191 12.73 17.43 -1.27
N ALA A 192 11.73 17.70 -0.43
CA ALA A 192 10.44 17.01 -0.52
C ALA A 192 9.72 17.33 -1.82
N TYR A 193 9.74 18.61 -2.25
CA TYR A 193 9.22 19.02 -3.54
C TYR A 193 10.00 18.39 -4.70
N GLY A 194 11.32 18.28 -4.59
CA GLY A 194 12.17 17.60 -5.58
C GLY A 194 11.84 16.10 -5.72
N VAL A 195 11.67 15.39 -4.61
CA VAL A 195 11.27 13.96 -4.63
C VAL A 195 9.87 13.80 -5.22
N LEU A 196 8.94 14.67 -4.86
CA LEU A 196 7.58 14.65 -5.39
C LEU A 196 7.58 14.92 -6.90
N ALA A 197 8.30 15.94 -7.37
CA ALA A 197 8.47 16.24 -8.78
C ALA A 197 9.09 15.06 -9.55
N LEU A 198 10.09 14.37 -8.97
CA LEU A 198 10.71 13.19 -9.56
C LEU A 198 9.72 12.03 -9.69
N ILE A 199 8.99 11.71 -8.62
CA ILE A 199 7.98 10.63 -8.59
C ILE A 199 6.86 10.95 -9.58
N THR A 200 6.38 12.19 -9.61
CA THR A 200 5.36 12.65 -10.55
C THR A 200 5.85 12.53 -11.99
N PHE A 201 7.06 13.01 -12.31
CA PHE A 201 7.65 12.90 -13.63
C PHE A 201 7.70 11.44 -14.12
N PHE A 202 8.26 10.54 -13.30
CA PHE A 202 8.32 9.12 -13.64
C PHE A 202 6.93 8.50 -13.75
N SER A 203 5.99 8.86 -12.88
CA SER A 203 4.63 8.30 -12.89
C SER A 203 3.85 8.73 -14.13
N VAL A 204 3.94 10.01 -14.52
CA VAL A 204 3.27 10.54 -15.72
C VAL A 204 3.79 9.86 -16.99
N ILE A 205 5.10 9.57 -17.06
CA ILE A 205 5.70 8.84 -18.19
C ILE A 205 5.40 7.34 -18.13
N ALA A 206 5.45 6.74 -16.95
CA ALA A 206 5.22 5.30 -16.77
C ALA A 206 3.75 4.92 -17.01
N THR A 207 2.80 5.77 -16.62
CA THR A 207 1.36 5.51 -16.77
C THR A 207 0.95 5.11 -18.19
N PRO A 208 1.23 5.88 -19.27
CA PRO A 208 0.85 5.49 -20.62
C PRO A 208 1.53 4.20 -21.07
N VAL A 209 2.80 4.00 -20.73
CA VAL A 209 3.54 2.76 -21.07
C VAL A 209 2.90 1.55 -20.38
N LEU A 210 2.60 1.65 -19.09
CA LEU A 210 1.97 0.60 -18.30
C LEU A 210 0.54 0.31 -18.77
N LEU A 211 -0.22 1.33 -19.18
CA LEU A 211 -1.56 1.16 -19.77
C LEU A 211 -1.51 0.41 -21.09
N ILE A 212 -0.55 0.71 -21.97
CA ILE A 212 -0.35 -0.02 -23.23
C ILE A 212 0.01 -1.47 -22.93
N MET A 213 0.97 -1.72 -22.03
CA MET A 213 1.35 -3.07 -21.63
C MET A 213 0.17 -3.85 -21.04
N TYR A 214 -0.64 -3.19 -20.21
CA TYR A 214 -1.84 -3.77 -19.63
C TYR A 214 -2.86 -4.15 -20.70
N ALA A 215 -3.15 -3.26 -21.65
CA ALA A 215 -4.05 -3.53 -22.77
C ALA A 215 -3.56 -4.72 -23.62
N VAL A 216 -2.25 -4.77 -23.94
CA VAL A 216 -1.64 -5.89 -24.67
C VAL A 216 -1.80 -7.21 -23.93
N LEU A 217 -1.60 -7.22 -22.60
CA LEU A 217 -1.81 -8.42 -21.79
C LEU A 217 -3.28 -8.88 -21.81
N LEU A 218 -4.22 -7.96 -21.70
CA LEU A 218 -5.64 -8.27 -21.77
C LEU A 218 -6.04 -8.87 -23.12
N ILE A 219 -5.57 -8.28 -24.22
CA ILE A 219 -5.82 -8.78 -25.58
C ILE A 219 -5.26 -10.19 -25.73
N ARG A 220 -4.01 -10.44 -25.30
CA ARG A 220 -3.40 -11.78 -25.34
C ARG A 220 -4.21 -12.82 -24.55
N ILE A 221 -4.70 -12.44 -23.37
CA ILE A 221 -5.54 -13.32 -22.53
C ILE A 221 -6.88 -13.62 -23.20
N GLN A 222 -7.48 -12.65 -23.90
CA GLN A 222 -8.73 -12.84 -24.63
C GLN A 222 -8.55 -13.74 -25.86
N LEU A 223 -7.46 -13.55 -26.62
CA LEU A 223 -7.13 -14.37 -27.78
C LEU A 223 -6.91 -15.84 -27.38
N ARG A 224 -6.19 -16.10 -26.29
CA ARG A 224 -5.98 -17.46 -25.77
C ARG A 224 -7.25 -18.15 -25.27
N LYS A 225 -8.34 -17.40 -24.97
CA LYS A 225 -9.63 -17.98 -24.57
C LYS A 225 -10.49 -18.38 -25.79
N LYS A 226 -10.23 -17.79 -26.96
CA LYS A 226 -10.99 -18.06 -28.20
C LYS A 226 -10.41 -19.22 -29.02
N SER A 227 -9.14 -19.57 -28.80
CA SER A 227 -8.49 -20.77 -29.34
C SER A 227 -8.68 -21.96 -28.40
#